data_AF-A0A1V9VXI8-F1
#
_entry.id   AF-A0A1V9VXI8-F1
#
_cell.length_a   1.000
_cell.length_b   1.000
_cell.length_c   1.000
_cell.angle_alpha   90.00
_cell.angle_beta   90.00
_cell.angle_gamma   90.00
#
_symmetry.space_group_name_H-M   'P 1'
#
loop_
_entity.id
_entity.type
_entity.pdbx_description
1 polymer ?
#
loop_
_entity_poly.entity_id
_entity_poly.type
_entity_poly.pdbx_seq_one_letter_code
_entity_poly.pdbx_strand_id
1 'polypeptide(L)'
;MAAAAADLTAIYEFNAYLVIVYNDTNKMQRQGIASFSVTGVRSFKFKENNVFSTIEQPLSELIPDSVLQLIEVESEDLQLTGRVIDWTV
;
A
#
# COMPACT_ATOMS: atom_id res chain seq x y z
N MET A 1 15.80 -19.64 15.05
CA MET A 1 16.29 -18.26 14.79
C MET A 1 16.13 -17.93 13.29
N ALA A 2 14.92 -18.12 12.76
CA ALA A 2 14.57 -17.91 11.35
C ALA A 2 13.21 -17.21 11.22
N ALA A 3 12.29 -17.49 12.16
CA ALA A 3 11.01 -16.79 12.32
C ALA A 3 11.15 -15.26 12.31
N ALA A 4 11.85 -14.67 13.29
CA ALA A 4 11.98 -13.20 13.40
C ALA A 4 12.56 -12.45 12.17
N ALA A 5 13.16 -13.12 11.19
CA ALA A 5 13.65 -12.49 9.96
C ALA A 5 12.56 -12.38 8.87
N ALA A 6 11.59 -13.29 8.85
CA ALA A 6 10.49 -13.28 7.88
C ALA A 6 9.48 -12.16 8.20
N ASP A 7 9.13 -11.97 9.48
CA ASP A 7 8.29 -10.87 9.98
C ASP A 7 8.87 -9.50 9.60
N LEU A 8 10.17 -9.29 9.86
CA LEU A 8 10.85 -8.05 9.48
C LEU A 8 10.82 -7.83 7.96
N THR A 9 11.00 -8.89 7.16
CA THR A 9 10.96 -8.80 5.69
C THR A 9 9.57 -8.40 5.19
N ALA A 10 8.52 -9.02 5.74
CA ALA A 10 7.13 -8.68 5.44
C ALA A 10 6.81 -7.22 5.77
N ILE A 11 7.28 -6.74 6.93
CA ILE A 11 7.14 -5.34 7.36
C ILE A 11 7.86 -4.40 6.38
N TYR A 12 9.08 -4.72 5.94
CA TYR A 12 9.82 -3.87 5.00
C TYR A 12 9.14 -3.80 3.63
N GLU A 13 8.64 -4.94 3.13
CA GLU A 13 7.97 -5.00 1.84
C GLU A 13 6.63 -4.24 1.85
N PHE A 14 5.83 -4.41 2.91
CA PHE A 14 4.59 -3.65 3.08
C PHE A 14 4.86 -2.14 3.20
N ASN A 15 5.87 -1.74 3.97
CA ASN A 15 6.25 -0.33 4.10
C ASN A 15 6.70 0.27 2.76
N ALA A 16 7.46 -0.47 1.95
CA ALA A 16 7.85 -0.01 0.62
C ALA A 16 6.63 0.26 -0.26
N TYR A 17 5.61 -0.62 -0.20
CA TYR A 17 4.36 -0.43 -0.93
C TYR A 17 3.56 0.78 -0.41
N LEU A 18 3.44 0.96 0.90
CA LEU A 18 2.76 2.11 1.50
C LEU A 18 3.40 3.43 1.09
N VAL A 19 4.73 3.52 1.05
CA VAL A 19 5.45 4.72 0.61
C VAL A 19 5.12 5.06 -0.85
N ILE A 20 4.95 4.06 -1.72
CA ILE A 20 4.54 4.27 -3.11
C ILE A 20 3.11 4.79 -3.17
N VAL A 21 2.18 4.20 -2.40
CA VAL A 21 0.76 4.56 -2.45
C VAL A 21 0.48 5.93 -1.83
N TYR A 22 1.04 6.21 -0.65
CA TYR A 22 0.78 7.39 0.19
C TYR A 22 1.81 8.51 0.03
N ASN A 23 2.58 8.53 -1.05
CA ASN A 23 3.47 9.66 -1.32
C ASN A 23 2.68 10.97 -1.52
N ASP A 24 3.37 12.10 -1.27
CA ASP A 24 2.77 13.43 -1.38
C ASP A 24 2.26 13.78 -2.78
N THR A 25 2.87 13.22 -3.82
CA THR A 25 2.45 13.45 -5.21
C THR A 25 1.07 12.84 -5.48
N ASN A 26 0.83 11.62 -5.00
CA ASN A 26 -0.46 10.95 -5.05
C ASN A 26 -1.48 11.65 -4.15
N LYS A 27 -1.07 12.11 -2.97
CA LYS A 27 -1.92 12.91 -2.07
C LYS A 27 -2.42 14.19 -2.75
N MET A 28 -1.55 14.92 -3.43
CA MET A 28 -1.92 16.12 -4.19
C MET A 28 -2.91 15.80 -5.31
N GLN A 29 -2.70 14.69 -6.04
CA GLN A 29 -3.65 14.25 -7.06
C GLN A 29 -5.03 13.89 -6.46
N ARG A 30 -5.07 13.22 -5.30
CA ARG A 30 -6.32 12.92 -4.55
C ARG A 30 -7.08 14.18 -4.13
N GLN A 31 -6.36 15.28 -3.89
CA GLN A 31 -6.94 16.58 -3.56
C GLN A 31 -7.43 17.36 -4.80
N GLY A 32 -7.35 16.76 -6.00
CA GLY A 32 -7.81 17.37 -7.24
C GLY A 32 -6.79 18.31 -7.90
N ILE A 33 -5.52 18.30 -7.47
CA ILE A 33 -4.47 19.07 -8.13
C ILE A 33 -4.16 18.39 -9.47
N ALA A 34 -4.32 19.13 -10.58
CA ALA A 34 -4.06 18.60 -11.94
C ALA A 34 -2.58 18.66 -12.35
N SER A 35 -1.82 19.58 -11.75
CA SER A 35 -0.38 19.72 -11.98
C SER A 35 0.28 20.57 -10.90
N PHE A 36 1.54 20.31 -10.61
CA PHE A 36 2.38 21.18 -9.76
C PHE A 36 3.76 21.37 -10.40
N SER A 37 4.46 22.45 -10.06
CA SER A 37 5.80 22.72 -10.56
C SER A 37 6.73 23.14 -9.43
N VAL A 38 7.97 22.65 -9.50
CA VAL A 38 9.06 23.09 -8.62
C VAL A 38 9.94 24.03 -9.44
N THR A 39 10.01 25.29 -9.02
CA THR A 39 10.77 26.34 -9.71
C THR A 39 12.22 25.93 -9.91
N GLY A 40 12.71 26.02 -11.15
CA GLY A 40 14.09 25.68 -11.51
C GLY A 40 14.39 24.18 -11.65
N VAL A 41 13.41 23.30 -11.41
CA VAL A 41 13.61 21.84 -11.48
C VAL A 41 12.75 21.24 -12.58
N ARG A 42 11.42 21.19 -12.40
CA ARG A 42 10.50 20.53 -13.33
C ARG A 42 9.03 20.83 -13.04
N SER A 43 8.19 20.74 -14.08
CA SER A 43 6.73 20.70 -13.98
C SER A 43 6.22 19.26 -14.09
N PHE A 44 5.27 18.89 -13.23
CA PHE A 44 4.60 17.60 -13.21
C PHE A 44 3.13 17.78 -13.55
N LYS A 45 2.63 17.02 -14.53
CA LYS A 45 1.21 16.96 -14.86
C LYS A 45 0.71 15.55 -14.61
N PHE A 46 -0.44 15.44 -13.96
CA PHE A 46 -1.07 14.15 -13.74
C PHE A 46 -1.81 13.73 -15.00
N LYS A 47 -1.72 12.44 -15.33
CA LYS A 47 -2.59 11.85 -16.35
C LYS A 47 -3.96 11.61 -15.70
N GLU A 48 -5.00 12.07 -16.37
CA GLU A 48 -6.38 11.98 -15.92
C GLU A 48 -6.74 10.54 -15.53
N ASN A 49 -7.37 10.37 -14.37
CA ASN A 49 -7.88 9.10 -13.79
C ASN A 49 -6.89 8.03 -13.31
N ASN A 50 -5.59 8.32 -13.16
CA ASN A 50 -4.66 7.28 -12.65
C ASN A 50 -4.78 6.98 -11.15
N VAL A 51 -5.59 7.78 -10.45
CA VAL A 51 -5.91 7.62 -9.03
C VAL A 51 -7.42 7.64 -8.94
N PHE A 52 -8.08 6.55 -9.37
CA PHE A 52 -9.46 6.27 -8.96
C PHE A 52 -9.46 6.28 -7.44
N SER A 53 -10.06 7.30 -6.84
CA SER A 53 -10.39 7.39 -5.42
C SER A 53 -9.52 6.50 -4.50
N THR A 54 -8.22 6.76 -4.38
CA THR A 54 -7.42 6.16 -3.28
C THR A 54 -7.80 6.73 -1.91
N ILE A 55 -8.94 7.43 -1.83
CA ILE A 55 -9.68 7.76 -0.63
C ILE A 55 -10.51 6.53 -0.17
N GLU A 56 -10.75 5.53 -1.02
CA GLU A 56 -11.71 4.45 -0.76
C GLU A 56 -11.15 3.03 -0.85
N GLN A 57 -9.89 2.82 -1.29
CA GLN A 57 -9.32 1.48 -1.22
C GLN A 57 -9.09 1.10 0.25
N PRO A 58 -9.76 0.06 0.77
CA PRO A 58 -9.55 -0.38 2.14
C PRO A 58 -8.09 -0.83 2.32
N LEU A 59 -7.53 -0.61 3.51
CA LEU A 59 -6.14 -0.96 3.80
C LEU A 59 -5.83 -2.44 3.50
N SER A 60 -6.83 -3.31 3.61
CA SER A 60 -6.76 -4.73 3.23
C SER A 60 -6.43 -4.96 1.76
N GLU A 61 -6.91 -4.11 0.84
CA GLU A 61 -6.56 -4.18 -0.59
C GLU A 61 -5.13 -3.69 -0.87
N LEU A 62 -4.53 -2.96 0.07
CA LEU A 62 -3.17 -2.45 -0.06
C LEU A 62 -2.12 -3.44 0.45
N ILE A 63 -2.52 -4.57 1.05
CA ILE A 63 -1.60 -5.60 1.51
C ILE A 63 -1.23 -6.47 0.30
N PRO A 64 0.04 -6.50 -0.14
CA PRO A 64 0.47 -7.34 -1.25
C PRO A 64 0.37 -8.83 -0.91
N ASP A 65 0.07 -9.66 -1.92
CA ASP A 65 0.04 -11.12 -1.77
C ASP A 65 1.38 -11.71 -1.29
N SER A 66 2.50 -11.06 -1.61
CA SER A 66 3.83 -11.45 -1.14
C SER A 66 3.97 -11.31 0.38
N VAL A 67 3.40 -10.26 0.96
CA VAL A 67 3.39 -10.02 2.41
C VAL A 67 2.53 -11.08 3.10
N LEU A 68 1.37 -11.43 2.53
CA LEU A 68 0.51 -12.49 3.06
C LEU A 68 1.22 -13.86 3.05
N GLN A 69 1.92 -14.20 1.96
CA GLN A 69 2.69 -15.44 1.87
C GLN A 69 3.83 -15.51 2.89
N LEU A 70 4.52 -14.40 3.15
CA LEU A 70 5.57 -14.34 4.17
C LEU A 70 5.00 -14.60 5.58
N ILE A 71 3.81 -14.05 5.87
CA ILE A 71 3.13 -14.24 7.16
C ILE A 71 2.65 -15.70 7.33
N GLU A 72 2.07 -16.31 6.28
CA GLU A 72 1.62 -17.71 6.32
C GLU A 72 2.78 -18.69 6.53
N VAL A 73 3.94 -18.45 5.90
CA VAL A 73 5.12 -19.31 6.06
C VAL A 73 5.66 -19.28 7.49
N GLU A 74 5.56 -18.14 8.18
CA GLU A 74 6.06 -17.99 9.54
C GLU A 74 5.06 -18.46 10.60
N SER A 75 3.77 -18.35 10.31
CA SER A 75 2.70 -18.68 11.24
C SER A 75 2.16 -20.08 10.96
N GLU A 76 2.78 -21.11 11.54
CA GLU A 76 2.38 -22.52 11.35
C GLU A 76 0.89 -22.78 11.65
N ASP A 77 0.24 -21.94 12.46
CA ASP A 77 -1.16 -22.05 12.88
C ASP A 77 -2.14 -21.09 12.15
N LEU A 78 -1.65 -20.18 11.29
CA LEU A 78 -2.50 -19.21 10.57
C LEU A 78 -2.64 -19.59 9.10
N GLN A 79 -3.84 -20.04 8.72
CA GLN A 79 -4.26 -20.12 7.32
C GLN A 79 -5.00 -18.84 6.95
N LEU A 80 -4.38 -17.97 6.15
CA LEU A 80 -5.03 -16.76 5.65
C LEU A 80 -5.96 -17.15 4.49
N THR A 81 -7.10 -17.76 4.83
CA THR A 81 -8.15 -17.98 3.84
C THR A 81 -8.64 -16.61 3.36
N GLY A 82 -8.81 -16.41 2.05
CA GLY A 82 -9.22 -15.12 1.45
C GLY A 82 -10.62 -14.61 1.85
N ARG A 83 -11.21 -15.15 2.92
CA ARG A 83 -12.47 -14.69 3.51
C ARG A 83 -12.18 -13.51 4.44
N VAL A 84 -12.51 -12.30 3.98
CA VAL A 84 -12.54 -11.12 4.84
C VAL A 84 -13.63 -11.31 5.91
N ILE A 85 -13.23 -11.38 7.17
CA ILE A 85 -14.15 -11.35 8.32
C ILE A 85 -14.10 -9.93 8.88
N ASP A 86 -15.11 -9.14 8.57
CA ASP A 86 -15.28 -7.79 9.13
C ASP A 86 -16.21 -7.84 10.35
N TRP A 87 -16.07 -6.88 11.26
CA TRP A 87 -17.00 -6.73 12.37
C TRP A 87 -18.27 -6.04 11.87
N THR A 88 -19.37 -6.78 11.80
CA THR A 88 -20.69 -6.17 11.63
C THR A 88 -21.04 -5.38 12.89
N VAL A 89 -21.19 -4.06 12.77
CA VAL A 89 -21.80 -3.20 13.80
C VAL A 89 -23.32 -3.28 13.69
#